data_AF-A0A3S1RLY0-F1
#
_entry.id   AF-A0A3S1RLY0-F1
#
_cell.length_a   1.000
_cell.length_b   1.000
_cell.length_c   1.000
_cell.angle_alpha   90.00
_cell.angle_beta   90.00
_cell.angle_gamma   90.00
#
_symmetry.space_group_name_H-M   'P 1'
#
loop_
_entity.id
_entity.type
_entity.pdbx_description
1 polymer ?
#
loop_
_entity_poly.entity_id
_entity_poly.type
_entity_poly.pdbx_seq_one_letter_code
_entity_poly.pdbx_strand_id
1 'polypeptide(L)'
;MEAVRRRGTDRPDDRRSADQLFDRELDHLPPEARWREWKNRVEATIFAASEPVGRETLARIVGKNCSIDLLIDDIREELRGRPYDLVAVAGGWKHLTRPAYADAIRSAVGGNERAVDLTQSEVLVLMCIGYFQPITRAELSSFFGK
;
A
#
# COMPACT_ATOMS: atom_id res chain seq x y z
N MET A 1 -56.48 -11.96 -2.07
CA MET A 1 -55.53 -10.83 -2.07
C MET A 1 -54.66 -10.97 -0.83
N GLU A 2 -53.60 -11.77 -0.89
CA GLU A 2 -52.46 -11.65 0.04
C GLU A 2 -51.26 -12.35 -0.60
N ALA A 3 -50.42 -11.53 -1.23
CA ALA A 3 -49.05 -11.88 -1.58
C ALA A 3 -48.18 -11.78 -0.32
N VAL A 4 -46.86 -12.05 -0.45
CA VAL A 4 -45.76 -11.75 0.51
C VAL A 4 -45.43 -13.02 1.35
N ARG A 5 -44.27 -13.68 1.28
CA ARG A 5 -42.87 -13.25 1.06
C ARG A 5 -42.04 -14.32 0.34
N ARG A 6 -41.34 -13.90 -0.71
CA ARG A 6 -40.15 -14.62 -1.21
C ARG A 6 -39.05 -14.51 -0.15
N ARG A 7 -38.52 -15.65 0.30
CA ARG A 7 -37.34 -15.72 1.17
C ARG A 7 -36.11 -15.42 0.30
N GLY A 8 -35.69 -14.15 0.29
CA GLY A 8 -34.40 -13.73 -0.23
C GLY A 8 -33.31 -14.00 0.81
N THR A 9 -32.26 -14.68 0.34
CA THR A 9 -30.84 -14.52 0.69
C THR A 9 -30.44 -14.59 2.16
N ASP A 10 -29.78 -15.68 2.53
CA ASP A 10 -28.46 -15.58 3.16
C ASP A 10 -27.61 -16.68 2.53
N ARG A 11 -26.72 -16.31 1.62
CA ARG A 11 -25.59 -17.14 1.22
C ARG A 11 -24.53 -16.89 2.29
N PRO A 12 -24.34 -17.77 3.27
CA PRO A 12 -23.17 -17.64 4.10
C PRO A 12 -21.99 -18.02 3.19
N ASP A 13 -20.96 -17.18 3.20
CA ASP A 13 -19.59 -17.67 3.17
C ASP A 13 -18.88 -17.85 1.82
N ASP A 14 -18.98 -16.85 0.94
CA ASP A 14 -18.07 -16.76 -0.21
C ASP A 14 -16.62 -16.36 0.21
N ARG A 15 -16.44 -15.85 1.44
CA ARG A 15 -15.13 -15.46 1.98
C ARG A 15 -14.26 -16.62 2.49
N ARG A 16 -14.84 -17.75 2.91
CA ARG A 16 -14.04 -18.94 3.31
C ARG A 16 -13.55 -19.78 2.12
N SER A 17 -14.08 -19.54 0.91
CA SER A 17 -13.69 -20.30 -0.29
C SER A 17 -12.38 -19.82 -0.92
N ALA A 18 -12.06 -18.52 -0.82
CA ALA A 18 -10.83 -17.97 -1.39
C ALA A 18 -9.57 -18.37 -0.60
N ASP A 19 -9.67 -18.51 0.72
CA ASP A 19 -8.56 -18.89 1.61
C ASP A 19 -8.16 -20.37 1.45
N GLN A 20 -9.01 -21.19 0.80
CA GLN A 20 -8.75 -22.62 0.55
C GLN A 20 -8.00 -22.91 -0.76
N LEU A 21 -7.76 -21.90 -1.63
CA LEU A 21 -7.12 -22.11 -2.94
C LEU A 21 -5.65 -21.64 -3.02
N PHE A 22 -5.15 -20.90 -2.03
CA PHE A 22 -3.78 -20.37 -2.07
C PHE A 22 -2.84 -21.14 -1.14
N ASP A 23 -2.01 -22.02 -1.70
CA ASP A 23 -0.94 -22.70 -0.96
C ASP A 23 0.20 -21.72 -0.67
N ARG A 24 0.18 -21.16 0.54
CA ARG A 24 1.25 -20.30 1.06
C ARG A 24 2.45 -21.08 1.58
N GLU A 25 2.28 -22.32 2.04
CA GLU A 25 3.33 -23.07 2.72
C GLU A 25 4.29 -23.74 1.73
N LEU A 26 3.78 -24.15 0.56
CA LEU A 26 4.57 -24.74 -0.52
C LEU A 26 5.41 -25.94 -0.05
N ASP A 27 4.85 -26.73 0.85
CA ASP A 27 5.57 -27.84 1.51
C ASP A 27 6.01 -28.94 0.55
N HIS A 28 5.37 -29.01 -0.62
CA HIS A 28 5.71 -29.92 -1.70
C HIS A 28 6.99 -29.53 -2.46
N LEU A 29 7.48 -28.30 -2.33
CA LEU A 29 8.69 -27.82 -3.01
C LEU A 29 9.95 -28.03 -2.15
N PRO A 30 11.11 -28.28 -2.78
CA PRO A 30 12.40 -28.18 -2.12
C PRO A 30 12.63 -26.79 -1.51
N PRO A 31 13.39 -26.65 -0.41
CA PRO A 31 13.55 -25.39 0.31
C PRO A 31 14.00 -24.20 -0.57
N GLU A 32 14.94 -24.40 -1.49
CA GLU A 32 15.42 -23.32 -2.36
C GLU A 32 14.35 -22.85 -3.36
N ALA A 33 13.60 -23.79 -3.94
CA ALA A 33 12.51 -23.47 -4.88
C ALA A 33 11.37 -22.76 -4.17
N ARG A 34 11.05 -23.20 -2.94
CA ARG A 34 10.08 -22.57 -2.05
C ARG A 34 10.46 -21.12 -1.73
N TRP A 35 11.71 -20.90 -1.33
CA TRP A 35 12.22 -19.57 -1.02
C TRP A 35 12.12 -18.63 -2.23
N ARG A 36 12.56 -19.10 -3.40
CA ARG A 36 12.46 -18.34 -4.66
C ARG A 36 11.02 -17.98 -5.00
N GLU A 37 10.09 -18.91 -4.81
CA GLU A 37 8.68 -18.65 -5.06
C GLU A 37 8.10 -17.62 -4.07
N TRP A 38 8.45 -17.69 -2.78
CA TRP A 38 8.06 -16.65 -1.82
C TRP A 38 8.65 -15.28 -2.16
N LYS A 39 9.91 -15.21 -2.62
CA LYS A 39 10.49 -13.96 -3.12
C LYS A 39 9.67 -13.37 -4.25
N ASN A 40 9.38 -14.17 -5.27
CA ASN A 40 8.59 -13.74 -6.43
C ASN A 40 7.21 -13.21 -6.00
N ARG A 41 6.53 -13.90 -5.07
CA ARG A 41 5.22 -13.47 -4.56
C ARG A 41 5.30 -12.14 -3.82
N VAL A 42 6.30 -11.98 -2.96
CA VAL A 42 6.51 -10.74 -2.19
C VAL A 42 6.84 -9.58 -3.12
N GLU A 43 7.80 -9.76 -4.03
CA GLU A 43 8.19 -8.72 -5.00
C GLU A 43 7.00 -8.32 -5.89
N ALA A 44 6.28 -9.29 -6.47
CA ALA A 44 5.12 -9.02 -7.30
C ALA A 44 4.01 -8.29 -6.54
N THR A 45 3.79 -8.64 -5.27
CA THR A 45 2.78 -7.99 -4.43
C THR A 45 3.16 -6.54 -4.14
N ILE A 46 4.42 -6.28 -3.80
CA ILE A 46 4.90 -4.91 -3.54
C ILE A 46 4.89 -4.08 -4.83
N PHE A 47 5.24 -4.68 -5.97
CA PHE A 47 5.22 -4.03 -7.27
C PHE A 47 3.80 -3.61 -7.69
N ALA A 48 2.81 -4.47 -7.46
CA ALA A 48 1.42 -4.20 -7.83
C ALA A 48 0.72 -3.20 -6.89
N ALA A 49 1.24 -2.98 -5.67
CA ALA A 49 0.59 -2.16 -4.66
C ALA A 49 0.76 -0.64 -4.93
N SER A 50 -0.32 0.12 -4.79
CA SER A 50 -0.30 1.59 -4.84
C SER A 50 0.28 2.22 -3.56
N GLU A 51 0.15 1.53 -2.43
CA GLU A 51 0.57 1.96 -1.09
C GLU A 51 1.63 1.01 -0.52
N PRO A 52 2.46 1.46 0.44
CA PRO A 52 3.43 0.59 1.10
C PRO A 52 2.77 -0.66 1.69
N VAL A 53 3.32 -1.84 1.37
CA VAL A 53 2.77 -3.11 1.82
C VAL A 53 3.32 -3.46 3.20
N GLY A 54 2.42 -3.55 4.18
CA GLY A 54 2.77 -3.92 5.55
C GLY A 54 3.13 -5.40 5.71
N ARG A 55 3.85 -5.70 6.79
CA ARG A 55 4.29 -7.06 7.14
C ARG A 55 3.13 -8.06 7.24
N GLU A 56 2.01 -7.65 7.82
CA GLU A 56 0.83 -8.51 7.97
C GLU A 56 0.27 -8.98 6.63
N THR A 57 0.32 -8.12 5.61
CA THR A 57 -0.13 -8.47 4.26
C THR A 57 0.84 -9.44 3.60
N LEU A 58 2.15 -9.22 3.72
CA LEU A 58 3.18 -10.15 3.22
C LEU A 58 3.11 -11.51 3.92
N ALA A 59 2.80 -11.55 5.22
CA ALA A 59 2.61 -12.79 5.97
C ALA A 59 1.43 -13.64 5.46
N ARG A 60 0.50 -13.07 4.69
CA ARG A 60 -0.61 -13.81 4.07
C ARG A 60 -0.19 -14.61 2.84
N ILE A 61 0.96 -14.30 2.24
CA ILE A 61 1.40 -14.89 0.96
C ILE A 61 2.66 -15.76 1.07
N VAL A 62 3.25 -15.85 2.26
CA VAL A 62 4.41 -16.69 2.59
C VAL A 62 4.07 -17.69 3.70
N GLY A 63 4.90 -18.73 3.86
CA GLY A 63 4.71 -19.73 4.90
C GLY A 63 4.91 -19.18 6.32
N LYS A 64 4.30 -19.81 7.31
CA LYS A 64 4.27 -19.33 8.72
C LYS A 64 5.66 -19.11 9.34
N ASN A 65 6.64 -19.91 8.93
CA ASN A 65 8.00 -19.88 9.46
C ASN A 65 8.95 -19.02 8.60
N CYS A 66 8.43 -18.35 7.56
CA CYS A 66 9.25 -17.56 6.68
C CYS A 66 9.63 -16.22 7.32
N SER A 67 10.92 -15.90 7.31
CA SER A 67 11.39 -14.56 7.71
C SER A 67 11.18 -13.58 6.56
N ILE A 68 10.23 -12.66 6.72
CA ILE A 68 9.96 -11.60 5.74
C ILE A 68 11.17 -10.67 5.59
N ASP A 69 11.90 -10.39 6.66
CA ASP A 69 13.09 -9.51 6.59
C ASP A 69 14.18 -10.10 5.70
N LEU A 70 14.47 -11.40 5.88
CA LEU A 70 15.46 -12.09 5.04
C LEU A 70 15.00 -12.18 3.58
N LEU A 71 13.71 -12.39 3.32
CA LEU A 71 13.17 -12.33 1.95
C LEU A 71 13.38 -10.96 1.31
N ILE A 72 13.08 -9.89 2.06
CA ILE A 72 13.26 -8.52 1.57
C ILE A 72 14.75 -8.25 1.32
N ASP A 73 15.65 -8.63 2.22
CA ASP A 73 17.09 -8.45 2.04
C ASP A 73 17.59 -9.16 0.77
N ASP A 74 17.14 -10.40 0.55
CA ASP A 74 17.49 -11.18 -0.65
C ASP A 74 16.90 -10.59 -1.95
N ILE A 75 15.70 -9.99 -1.91
CA ILE A 75 15.14 -9.27 -3.07
C ILE A 75 15.98 -8.01 -3.33
N ARG A 76 16.32 -7.24 -2.29
CA ARG A 76 17.15 -6.04 -2.43
C ARG A 76 18.54 -6.35 -2.98
N GLU A 77 19.11 -7.49 -2.60
CA GLU A 77 20.36 -7.99 -3.18
C GLU A 77 20.23 -8.21 -4.70
N GLU A 78 19.17 -8.89 -5.15
CA GLU A 78 18.93 -9.12 -6.58
C GLU A 78 18.62 -7.83 -7.36
N LEU A 79 18.05 -6.83 -6.68
CA LEU A 79 17.83 -5.50 -7.23
C LEU A 79 19.08 -4.62 -7.22
N ARG A 80 20.23 -5.10 -6.72
CA ARG A 80 21.49 -4.36 -6.84
C ARG A 80 21.84 -4.14 -8.31
N GLY A 81 22.01 -2.87 -8.68
CA GLY A 81 22.27 -2.46 -10.06
C GLY A 81 21.01 -2.20 -10.90
N ARG A 82 19.81 -2.49 -10.39
CA ARG A 82 18.55 -2.07 -11.03
C ARG A 82 18.25 -0.59 -10.72
N PRO A 83 17.49 0.12 -11.57
CA PRO A 83 17.19 1.55 -11.37
C PRO A 83 16.15 1.83 -10.27
N TYR A 84 15.72 0.80 -9.53
CA TYR A 84 14.79 0.86 -8.41
C TYR A 84 15.23 -0.09 -7.29
N ASP A 85 14.65 0.07 -6.11
CA ASP A 85 14.90 -0.73 -4.91
C ASP A 85 13.59 -0.90 -4.10
N LEU A 86 13.57 -1.83 -3.16
CA LEU A 86 12.55 -1.90 -2.12
C LEU A 86 12.95 -1.00 -0.95
N VAL A 87 12.07 -0.07 -0.58
CA VAL A 87 12.30 0.90 0.49
C VAL A 87 11.25 0.74 1.58
N ALA A 88 11.68 0.76 2.84
CA ALA A 88 10.78 0.78 3.98
C ALA A 88 10.16 2.18 4.17
N VAL A 89 8.83 2.28 4.12
CA VAL A 89 8.06 3.53 4.26
C VAL A 89 6.83 3.27 5.12
N ALA A 90 6.62 4.10 6.15
CA ALA A 90 5.44 4.04 7.03
C ALA A 90 5.16 2.64 7.62
N GLY A 91 6.20 1.85 7.90
CA GLY A 91 6.05 0.49 8.45
C GLY A 91 5.75 -0.61 7.42
N GLY A 92 5.75 -0.28 6.13
CA GLY A 92 5.66 -1.24 5.03
C GLY A 92 6.80 -1.08 4.02
N TRP A 93 6.75 -1.83 2.92
CA TRP A 93 7.72 -1.76 1.84
C TRP A 93 7.07 -1.32 0.53
N LYS A 94 7.82 -0.56 -0.27
CA LYS A 94 7.38 -0.10 -1.60
C LYS A 94 8.56 -0.11 -2.59
N HIS A 95 8.27 -0.39 -3.86
CA HIS A 95 9.23 -0.13 -4.93
C HIS A 95 9.37 1.38 -5.16
N LEU A 96 10.60 1.87 -5.10
CA LEU A 96 10.94 3.25 -5.46
C LEU A 96 12.12 3.27 -6.42
N THR A 97 12.09 4.19 -7.37
CA THR A 97 13.22 4.46 -8.25
C THR A 97 14.38 5.06 -7.47
N ARG A 98 15.61 4.79 -7.89
CA ARG A 98 16.80 5.36 -7.25
C ARG A 98 16.86 6.87 -7.53
N PRO A 99 17.31 7.69 -6.56
CA PRO A 99 17.38 9.15 -6.72
C PRO A 99 18.16 9.63 -7.95
N ALA A 100 19.16 8.85 -8.39
CA ALA A 100 19.96 9.13 -9.59
C ALA A 100 19.12 9.27 -10.89
N TYR A 101 17.90 8.74 -10.93
CA TYR A 101 17.01 8.80 -12.09
C TYR A 101 15.90 9.86 -11.95
N ALA A 102 15.93 10.67 -10.89
CA ALA A 102 14.86 11.62 -10.60
C ALA A 102 14.65 12.65 -11.73
N ASP A 103 15.72 13.17 -12.35
CA ASP A 103 15.61 14.13 -13.46
C ASP A 103 14.96 13.51 -14.70
N ALA A 104 15.35 12.29 -15.06
CA ALA A 104 14.76 11.57 -16.19
C ALA A 104 13.25 11.35 -15.99
N ILE A 105 12.86 10.92 -14.78
CA ILE A 105 11.44 10.73 -14.43
C ILE A 105 10.68 12.06 -14.47
N ARG A 106 11.22 13.12 -13.88
CA ARG A 106 10.61 14.47 -13.90
C ARG A 106 10.43 14.98 -15.32
N SER A 107 11.40 14.76 -16.19
CA SER A 107 11.34 15.21 -17.58
C SER A 107 10.24 14.51 -18.39
N ALA A 108 9.96 13.23 -18.09
CA ALA A 108 9.03 12.41 -18.85
C ALA A 108 7.59 12.47 -18.30
N VAL A 109 7.43 12.41 -16.97
CA VAL A 109 6.11 12.29 -16.32
C VAL A 109 5.58 13.65 -15.88
N GLY A 110 6.44 14.67 -15.83
CA GLY A 110 6.16 15.91 -15.11
C GLY A 110 6.12 15.64 -13.60
N GLY A 111 6.49 16.60 -12.78
CA GLY A 111 6.31 16.48 -11.34
C GLY A 111 4.82 16.25 -11.04
N ASN A 112 4.43 15.01 -10.71
CA ASN A 112 3.12 14.74 -10.15
C ASN A 112 3.02 15.23 -8.69
N GLU A 113 4.10 15.81 -8.18
CA GLU A 113 4.06 16.81 -7.13
C GLU A 113 3.97 18.19 -7.80
N ARG A 114 2.80 18.53 -8.35
CA ARG A 114 2.32 19.84 -7.94
C ARG A 114 2.07 19.67 -6.45
N ALA A 115 3.10 19.93 -5.65
CA ALA A 115 2.85 20.64 -4.41
C ALA A 115 1.93 21.77 -4.86
N VAL A 116 0.65 21.66 -4.52
CA VAL A 116 -0.23 22.80 -4.67
C VAL A 116 0.44 23.80 -3.75
N ASP A 117 1.15 24.77 -4.33
CA ASP A 117 1.72 25.86 -3.57
C ASP A 117 0.52 26.57 -2.96
N LEU A 118 0.20 26.16 -1.74
CA LEU A 118 -0.88 26.74 -0.98
C LEU A 118 -0.54 28.21 -0.83
N THR A 119 -1.44 29.07 -1.26
CA THR A 119 -1.36 30.49 -0.96
C THR A 119 -1.26 30.67 0.55
N GLN A 120 -0.68 31.78 1.00
CA GLN A 120 -0.56 32.09 2.43
C GLN A 120 -1.92 31.96 3.15
N SER A 121 -3.01 32.34 2.48
CA SER A 121 -4.38 32.20 2.98
C SER A 121 -4.82 30.75 3.15
N GLU A 122 -4.49 29.86 2.21
CA GLU A 122 -4.84 28.43 2.30
C GLU A 122 -4.05 27.74 3.41
N VAL A 123 -2.77 28.07 3.58
CA VAL A 123 -1.96 27.59 4.71
C VAL A 123 -2.54 28.04 6.05
N LEU A 124 -2.93 29.31 6.16
CA LEU A 124 -3.56 29.85 7.36
C LEU A 124 -4.87 29.14 7.70
N VAL A 125 -5.72 28.90 6.69
CA VAL A 125 -6.97 28.15 6.87
C VAL A 125 -6.69 26.72 7.35
N LEU A 126 -5.70 26.05 6.74
CA LEU A 126 -5.31 24.70 7.13
C LEU A 126 -4.78 24.66 8.58
N MET A 127 -3.99 25.66 9.00
CA MET A 127 -3.53 25.80 10.39
C MET A 127 -4.68 26.03 11.36
N CYS A 128 -5.65 26.90 11.03
CA CYS A 128 -6.83 27.12 11.86
C CYS A 128 -7.67 25.86 12.01
N ILE A 129 -7.89 25.11 10.92
CA ILE A 129 -8.56 23.81 11.00
C ILE A 129 -7.76 22.91 11.91
N GLY A 130 -6.49 22.63 11.62
CA GLY A 130 -5.65 21.70 12.39
C GLY A 130 -5.57 22.01 13.88
N TYR A 131 -5.46 23.27 14.26
CA TYR A 131 -5.32 23.68 15.66
C TYR A 131 -6.65 23.72 16.43
N PHE A 132 -7.75 24.08 15.77
CA PHE A 132 -9.04 24.32 16.42
C PHE A 132 -10.10 23.25 16.10
N GLN A 133 -9.73 22.06 15.61
CA GLN A 133 -10.70 20.98 15.42
C GLN A 133 -11.35 20.62 16.78
N PRO A 134 -12.69 20.52 16.88
CA PRO A 134 -13.70 20.77 15.84
C PRO A 134 -14.04 22.27 15.69
N ILE A 135 -13.95 22.80 14.46
CA ILE A 135 -14.31 24.18 14.11
C ILE A 135 -15.27 24.19 12.92
N THR A 136 -16.22 25.12 12.92
CA THR A 136 -17.21 25.29 11.85
C THR A 136 -16.74 26.29 10.78
N ARG A 137 -17.38 26.24 9.61
CA ARG A 137 -17.11 27.19 8.52
C ARG A 137 -17.38 28.65 8.91
N ALA A 138 -18.40 28.90 9.74
CA ALA A 138 -18.73 30.25 10.22
C ALA A 138 -17.65 30.80 11.16
N GLU A 139 -17.12 29.95 12.05
CA GLU A 139 -16.02 30.32 12.94
C GLU A 139 -14.73 30.59 12.15
N LEU A 140 -14.39 29.74 11.17
CA LEU A 140 -13.26 29.99 10.25
C LEU A 140 -13.41 31.30 9.50
N SER A 141 -14.59 31.58 8.94
CA SER A 141 -14.92 32.82 8.23
C SER A 141 -14.65 34.07 9.10
N SER A 142 -14.94 33.99 10.41
CA SER A 142 -14.68 35.09 11.35
C SER A 142 -13.20 35.44 11.53
N PHE A 143 -12.28 34.48 11.39
CA PHE A 143 -10.83 34.72 11.46
C PHE A 143 -10.29 35.45 10.21
N PHE A 144 -10.95 35.30 9.06
CA PHE A 144 -10.44 35.75 7.76
C PHE A 144 -11.25 36.89 7.12
N GLY A 145 -12.30 37.38 7.79
CA GLY A 145 -13.03 38.60 7.40
C GLY A 145 -13.83 38.48 6.10
N LYS A 146 -14.30 37.29 5.76
CA LYS A 146 -15.22 37.03 4.63
C LYS A 146 -16.31 36.05 5.03
#